data_AF-A0AAJ5VZ43-F1
#
_entry.id   AF-A0AAJ5VZ43-F1
#
_cell.length_a   1.000
_cell.length_b   1.000
_cell.length_c   1.000
_cell.angle_alpha   90.00
_cell.angle_beta   90.00
_cell.angle_gamma   90.00
#
_symmetry.space_group_name_H-M   'P 1'
#
loop_
_entity.id
_entity.type
_entity.pdbx_description
1 polymer ?
#
loop_
_entity_poly.entity_id
_entity_poly.type
_entity_poly.pdbx_seq_one_letter_code
_entity_poly.pdbx_strand_id
1 'polypeptide(L)'
;MRLRSALAAALATTVLAVAPAAFATTFPANPAIQEVSADADIALWCASTYVVVSQMGGLDDAASATANAFADVAFGKANRILVADGIAESEHDRLISYYIEEAIHGVTGQLPELRYNDQVCHGLVS
;
A
#
# COMPACT_ATOMS: atom_id res chain seq x y z
N MET A 1 -6.76 11.78 65.21
CA MET A 1 -7.90 11.67 64.26
C MET A 1 -7.32 11.45 62.87
N ARG A 2 -7.57 10.28 62.27
CA ARG A 2 -7.11 9.93 60.92
C ARG A 2 -8.20 10.34 59.93
N LEU A 3 -7.90 11.29 59.04
CA LEU A 3 -8.77 11.64 57.92
C LEU A 3 -8.57 10.65 56.77
N ARG A 4 -9.72 10.33 56.17
CA ARG A 4 -9.97 9.26 55.21
C ARG A 4 -9.66 9.71 53.78
N SER A 5 -9.17 8.75 52.99
CA SER A 5 -9.58 8.40 51.62
C SER A 5 -9.99 9.48 50.62
N ALA A 6 -9.28 9.52 49.49
CA ALA A 6 -9.81 9.62 48.12
C ALA A 6 -8.69 9.19 47.14
N LEU A 7 -8.64 7.93 46.70
CA LEU A 7 -9.11 7.46 45.38
C LEU A 7 -9.20 8.53 44.27
N ALA A 8 -8.24 8.48 43.34
CA ALA A 8 -8.39 8.82 41.92
C ALA A 8 -7.28 8.06 41.17
N ALA A 9 -7.57 6.89 40.64
CA ALA A 9 -7.97 6.68 39.24
C ALA A 9 -6.84 7.02 38.25
N ALA A 10 -5.98 6.03 38.00
CA ALA A 10 -5.23 5.93 36.74
C ALA A 10 -5.39 4.50 36.24
N LEU A 11 -6.47 4.25 35.49
CA LEU A 11 -6.62 3.07 34.66
C LEU A 11 -5.55 3.17 33.56
N ALA A 12 -4.41 2.52 33.78
CA ALA A 12 -3.45 2.27 32.71
C ALA A 12 -3.94 1.07 31.90
N THR A 13 -4.90 1.30 30.99
CA THR A 13 -5.20 0.37 29.91
C THR A 13 -4.08 0.48 28.87
N THR A 14 -2.97 -0.21 29.14
CA THR A 14 -2.01 -0.58 28.11
C THR A 14 -2.67 -1.62 27.21
N VAL A 15 -3.41 -1.13 26.21
CA VAL A 15 -3.70 -1.93 25.03
C VAL A 15 -2.36 -2.12 24.32
N LEU A 16 -1.69 -3.26 24.59
CA LEU A 16 -0.72 -3.79 23.64
C LEU A 16 -1.51 -4.04 22.36
N ALA A 17 -1.40 -3.12 21.41
CA ALA A 17 -1.80 -3.35 20.04
C ALA A 17 -0.98 -4.56 19.56
N VAL A 18 -1.65 -5.70 19.45
CA VAL A 18 -1.16 -6.85 18.72
C VAL A 18 -1.10 -6.39 17.27
N ALA A 19 0.07 -5.90 16.85
CA ALA A 19 0.34 -5.70 15.44
C ALA A 19 0.24 -7.09 14.78
N PRO A 20 -0.66 -7.28 13.80
CA PRO A 20 -0.63 -8.51 13.03
C PRO A 20 0.71 -8.55 12.31
N ALA A 21 1.48 -9.60 12.56
CA ALA A 21 2.66 -9.94 11.79
C ALA A 21 2.21 -10.20 10.35
N ALA A 22 2.15 -9.14 9.55
CA ALA A 22 1.95 -9.25 8.12
C ALA A 22 3.23 -9.85 7.52
N PHE A 23 3.03 -10.91 6.75
CA PHE A 23 4.01 -11.70 6.04
C PHE A 23 5.06 -10.81 5.33
N ALA A 24 6.24 -10.68 5.93
CA ALA A 24 7.41 -10.12 5.27
C ALA A 24 7.97 -11.19 4.32
N THR A 25 7.42 -11.27 3.12
CA THR A 25 8.08 -11.97 2.01
C THR A 25 9.34 -11.19 1.67
N THR A 26 10.49 -11.85 1.80
CA THR A 26 11.80 -11.25 1.59
C THR A 26 12.03 -11.03 0.10
N PHE A 27 11.53 -9.91 -0.44
CA PHE A 27 11.97 -9.39 -1.72
C PHE A 27 13.38 -8.78 -1.57
N PRO A 28 14.27 -8.91 -2.56
CA PRO A 28 15.53 -8.18 -2.56
C PRO A 28 15.22 -6.69 -2.42
N ALA A 29 15.84 -6.06 -1.42
CA ALA A 29 15.57 -4.68 -1.08
C ALA A 29 16.06 -3.76 -2.21
N ASN A 30 15.18 -3.43 -3.15
CA ASN A 30 15.42 -2.36 -4.11
C ASN A 30 15.43 -1.05 -3.31
N PRO A 31 16.42 -0.15 -3.47
CA PRO A 31 16.51 1.08 -2.68
C PRO A 31 15.22 1.90 -2.66
N ALA A 32 14.43 1.92 -3.74
CA ALA A 32 13.13 2.59 -3.78
C ALA A 32 12.07 1.99 -2.83
N ILE A 33 12.13 0.69 -2.54
CA ILE A 33 11.21 0.02 -1.60
C ILE A 33 11.53 0.39 -0.15
N GLN A 34 12.78 0.77 0.14
CA GLN A 34 13.18 1.23 1.49
C GLN A 34 12.80 2.70 1.75
N GLU A 35 12.38 3.42 0.71
CA GLU A 35 12.04 4.84 0.79
C GLU A 35 10.56 5.08 1.12
N VAL A 36 9.71 4.06 1.02
CA VAL A 36 8.26 4.17 1.27
C VAL A 36 7.83 3.23 2.39
N SER A 37 6.78 3.59 3.14
CA SER A 37 6.18 2.67 4.11
C SER A 37 5.56 1.46 3.41
N ALA A 38 5.33 0.38 4.16
CA ALA A 38 4.67 -0.82 3.63
C ALA A 38 3.28 -0.51 3.04
N ASP A 39 2.54 0.41 3.66
CA ASP A 39 1.22 0.81 3.16
C ASP A 39 1.32 1.57 1.82
N ALA A 40 2.35 2.42 1.67
CA ALA A 40 2.64 3.09 0.40
C ALA A 40 3.11 2.09 -0.68
N ASP A 41 3.94 1.10 -0.33
CA ASP A 41 4.39 0.03 -1.24
C ASP A 41 3.19 -0.75 -1.80
N ILE A 42 2.27 -1.20 -0.94
CA ILE A 42 1.07 -1.93 -1.37
C ILE A 42 0.21 -1.03 -2.27
N ALA A 43 -0.04 0.22 -1.87
CA ALA A 43 -0.89 1.12 -2.63
C ALA A 43 -0.31 1.46 -4.01
N LEU A 44 0.99 1.78 -4.09
CA LEU A 44 1.69 2.07 -5.34
C LEU A 44 1.75 0.86 -6.26
N TRP A 45 2.05 -0.33 -5.72
CA TRP A 45 2.10 -1.56 -6.51
C TRP A 45 0.72 -1.92 -7.07
N CYS A 46 -0.33 -1.88 -6.25
CA CYS A 46 -1.68 -2.22 -6.68
C CYS A 46 -2.21 -1.20 -7.70
N ALA A 47 -2.00 0.10 -7.47
CA ALA A 47 -2.38 1.13 -8.43
C ALA A 47 -1.71 0.92 -9.79
N SER A 48 -0.39 0.68 -9.77
CA SER A 48 0.41 0.45 -10.98
C SER A 48 -0.03 -0.82 -11.72
N THR A 49 -0.34 -1.90 -10.99
CA THR A 49 -0.85 -3.13 -11.58
C THR A 49 -2.19 -2.93 -12.26
N TYR A 50 -3.11 -2.17 -11.66
CA TYR A 50 -4.37 -1.82 -12.31
C TYR A 50 -4.18 -1.00 -13.59
N VAL A 51 -3.24 -0.05 -13.60
CA VAL A 51 -2.88 0.69 -14.83
C VAL A 51 -2.31 -0.24 -15.88
N VAL A 52 -1.38 -1.13 -15.53
CA VAL A 52 -0.78 -2.02 -16.53
C VAL A 52 -1.83 -2.96 -17.09
N VAL A 53 -2.63 -3.60 -16.23
CA VAL A 53 -3.69 -4.53 -16.64
C VAL A 53 -4.76 -3.84 -17.48
N SER A 54 -5.15 -2.59 -17.18
CA SER A 54 -6.14 -1.85 -17.99
C SER A 54 -5.70 -1.61 -19.42
N GLN A 55 -4.38 -1.59 -19.65
CA GLN A 55 -3.72 -1.38 -20.93
C GLN A 55 -3.25 -2.68 -21.59
N MET A 56 -3.34 -3.81 -20.90
CA MET A 56 -3.07 -5.13 -21.49
C MET A 56 -4.22 -5.52 -22.41
N GLY A 57 -3.89 -5.99 -23.62
CA GLY A 57 -4.90 -6.52 -24.54
C GLY A 57 -5.66 -7.68 -23.92
N GLY A 58 -6.99 -7.70 -24.09
CA GLY A 58 -7.86 -8.79 -23.61
C GLY A 58 -8.97 -8.36 -22.65
N LEU A 59 -8.96 -7.11 -22.18
CA LEU A 59 -10.10 -6.51 -21.48
C LEU A 59 -11.05 -5.80 -22.45
N ASP A 60 -12.33 -5.78 -22.12
CA ASP A 60 -13.30 -4.88 -22.76
C ASP A 60 -13.24 -3.48 -22.12
N ASP A 61 -13.86 -2.50 -22.78
CA ASP A 61 -13.84 -1.10 -22.33
C ASP A 61 -14.36 -0.92 -20.90
N ALA A 62 -15.33 -1.73 -20.48
CA ALA A 62 -15.92 -1.66 -19.14
C ALA A 62 -14.94 -2.18 -18.07
N ALA A 63 -14.24 -3.27 -18.35
CA ALA A 63 -13.21 -3.81 -17.48
C ALA A 63 -11.99 -2.88 -17.39
N SER A 64 -11.54 -2.30 -18.52
CA SER A 64 -10.46 -1.30 -18.52
C SER A 64 -10.86 -0.04 -17.73
N ALA A 65 -12.09 0.45 -17.88
CA ALA A 65 -12.59 1.58 -17.09
C ALA A 65 -12.65 1.26 -15.59
N THR A 66 -13.06 0.05 -15.23
CA THR A 66 -13.08 -0.41 -13.83
C THR A 66 -11.66 -0.48 -13.24
N ALA A 67 -10.71 -1.05 -13.98
CA ALA A 67 -9.32 -1.10 -13.57
C ALA A 67 -8.72 0.32 -13.39
N ASN A 68 -8.99 1.25 -14.32
CA ASN A 68 -8.56 2.64 -14.17
C ASN A 68 -9.17 3.32 -12.93
N ALA A 69 -10.46 3.08 -12.66
CA ALA A 69 -11.09 3.62 -11.44
C ALA A 69 -10.44 3.06 -10.16
N PHE A 70 -10.06 1.78 -10.16
CA PHE A 70 -9.31 1.18 -9.04
C PHE A 70 -7.90 1.76 -8.92
N ALA A 71 -7.21 1.99 -10.04
CA ALA A 71 -5.93 2.67 -10.06
C ALA A 71 -6.02 4.07 -9.43
N ASP A 72 -7.03 4.86 -9.77
CA ASP A 72 -7.23 6.21 -9.22
C ASP A 72 -7.44 6.18 -7.70
N VAL A 73 -8.25 5.24 -7.19
CA VAL A 73 -8.46 5.08 -5.75
C VAL A 73 -7.16 4.68 -5.04
N ALA A 74 -6.42 3.72 -5.61
CA ALA A 74 -5.18 3.24 -5.03
C ALA A 74 -4.06 4.30 -5.09
N PHE A 75 -3.89 5.05 -6.18
CA PHE A 75 -2.96 6.18 -6.24
C PHE A 75 -3.38 7.31 -5.30
N GLY A 76 -4.67 7.58 -5.17
CA GLY A 76 -5.18 8.52 -4.18
C GLY A 76 -4.83 8.11 -2.74
N LYS A 77 -4.85 6.80 -2.44
CA LYS A 77 -4.37 6.27 -1.15
C LYS A 77 -2.86 6.41 -1.01
N ALA A 78 -2.09 5.99 -2.01
CA ALA A 78 -0.64 6.10 -2.03
C ALA A 78 -0.19 7.55 -1.78
N ASN A 79 -0.75 8.52 -2.49
CA ASN A 79 -0.39 9.93 -2.32
C ASN A 79 -0.62 10.44 -0.90
N ARG A 80 -1.73 10.06 -0.25
CA ARG A 80 -1.98 10.44 1.15
C ARG A 80 -0.95 9.83 2.11
N ILE A 81 -0.51 8.60 1.84
CA ILE A 81 0.49 7.92 2.67
C ILE A 81 1.86 8.56 2.45
N LEU A 82 2.27 8.80 1.20
CA LEU A 82 3.54 9.46 0.88
C LEU A 82 3.66 10.84 1.54
N VAL A 83 2.57 11.63 1.52
CA VAL A 83 2.51 12.92 2.24
C VAL A 83 2.64 12.74 3.75
N ALA A 84 1.98 11.73 4.33
CA ALA A 84 2.06 11.44 5.77
C ALA A 84 3.45 10.95 6.20
N ASP A 85 4.14 10.21 5.32
CA ASP A 85 5.50 9.72 5.50
C ASP A 85 6.56 10.82 5.29
N GLY A 86 6.15 12.02 4.83
CA GLY A 86 7.04 13.15 4.60
C GLY A 86 7.88 13.01 3.33
N ILE A 87 7.44 12.19 2.38
CA ILE A 87 8.07 12.09 1.06
C ILE A 87 7.80 13.37 0.28
N ALA A 88 8.85 13.92 -0.33
CA ALA A 88 8.73 15.13 -1.12
C ALA A 88 7.90 14.86 -2.39
N GLU A 89 7.02 15.80 -2.75
CA GLU A 89 6.17 15.67 -3.95
C GLU A 89 6.99 15.49 -5.24
N SER A 90 8.20 16.07 -5.29
CA SER A 90 9.14 15.87 -6.40
C SER A 90 9.59 14.42 -6.61
N GLU A 91 9.44 13.56 -5.59
CA GLU A 91 9.78 12.14 -5.67
C GLU A 91 8.60 11.27 -6.13
N HIS A 92 7.36 11.79 -6.12
CA HIS A 92 6.17 11.00 -6.42
C HIS A 92 6.20 10.44 -7.84
N ASP A 93 6.56 11.25 -8.84
CA ASP A 93 6.65 10.81 -10.24
C ASP A 93 7.71 9.72 -10.44
N ARG A 94 8.84 9.83 -9.74
CA ARG A 94 9.91 8.81 -9.76
C ARG A 94 9.41 7.50 -9.17
N LEU A 95 8.72 7.55 -8.03
CA LEU A 95 8.13 6.38 -7.38
C LEU A 95 7.07 5.73 -8.27
N ILE A 96 6.12 6.50 -8.81
CA ILE A 96 5.09 5.98 -9.71
C ILE A 96 5.72 5.26 -10.91
N SER A 97 6.72 5.89 -11.54
CA SER A 97 7.42 5.29 -12.69
C SER A 97 8.08 3.96 -12.32
N TYR A 98 8.77 3.91 -11.17
CA TYR A 98 9.39 2.69 -10.65
C TYR A 98 8.34 1.58 -10.43
N TYR A 99 7.21 1.89 -9.79
CA TYR A 99 6.17 0.90 -9.51
C TYR A 99 5.43 0.42 -10.76
N ILE A 100 5.32 1.24 -11.80
CA ILE A 100 4.81 0.82 -13.11
C ILE A 100 5.75 -0.20 -13.75
N GLU A 101 7.06 0.04 -13.76
CA GLU A 101 8.05 -0.91 -14.29
C GLU A 101 8.01 -2.25 -13.54
N GLU A 102 7.96 -2.21 -12.21
CA GLU A 102 7.83 -3.41 -11.38
C GLU A 102 6.51 -4.16 -11.62
N ALA A 103 5.40 -3.43 -11.81
CA ALA A 103 4.12 -4.02 -12.16
C ALA A 103 4.18 -4.71 -13.53
N ILE A 104 4.83 -4.11 -14.54
CA ILE A 104 5.07 -4.74 -15.85
C ILE A 104 5.84 -6.05 -15.69
N HIS A 105 6.94 -6.05 -14.93
CA HIS A 105 7.72 -7.28 -14.67
C HIS A 105 6.86 -8.35 -13.99
N GLY A 106 6.00 -7.95 -13.04
CA GLY A 106 5.06 -8.83 -12.36
C GLY A 106 4.05 -9.47 -13.31
N VAL A 107 3.29 -8.65 -14.05
CA VAL A 107 2.19 -9.15 -14.90
C VAL A 107 2.67 -9.87 -16.16
N THR A 108 3.87 -9.57 -16.65
CA THR A 108 4.47 -10.27 -17.80
C THR A 108 5.20 -11.56 -17.41
N GLY A 109 5.18 -11.93 -16.13
CA GLY A 109 5.78 -13.19 -15.63
C GLY A 109 7.31 -13.17 -15.62
N GLN A 110 7.92 -11.98 -15.64
CA GLN A 110 9.36 -11.83 -15.44
C GLN A 110 9.75 -11.95 -13.97
N LEU A 111 8.77 -11.84 -13.07
CA LEU A 111 8.91 -12.17 -11.65
C LEU A 111 8.35 -13.59 -11.36
N PRO A 112 9.00 -14.38 -10.48
CA PRO A 112 8.56 -15.73 -10.15
C PRO A 112 7.22 -15.77 -9.39
N GLU A 113 6.85 -14.66 -8.74
CA GLU A 113 5.59 -14.48 -8.04
C GLU A 113 5.18 -12.99 -8.06
N LEU A 114 3.88 -12.72 -8.11
CA LEU A 114 3.36 -11.36 -7.92
C LEU A 114 3.63 -10.90 -6.49
N ARG A 115 4.02 -9.63 -6.31
CA ARG A 115 4.31 -9.07 -4.97
C ARG A 115 3.06 -9.08 -4.08
N TYR A 116 1.91 -8.73 -4.63
CA TYR A 116 0.61 -8.78 -3.96
C TYR A 116 -0.42 -9.49 -4.83
N ASN A 117 -1.35 -10.20 -4.19
CA ASN A 117 -2.45 -10.87 -4.88
C ASN A 117 -3.66 -9.95 -5.07
N ASP A 118 -4.61 -10.39 -5.89
CA ASP A 118 -5.83 -9.62 -6.21
C ASP A 118 -6.66 -9.28 -4.96
N GLN A 119 -6.71 -10.18 -3.97
CA GLN A 119 -7.45 -9.93 -2.72
C GLN A 119 -6.88 -8.72 -1.95
N VAL A 120 -5.56 -8.60 -1.88
CA VAL A 120 -4.89 -7.46 -1.23
C VAL A 120 -5.21 -6.17 -1.96
N CYS A 121 -5.07 -6.16 -3.29
CA CYS A 121 -5.33 -4.96 -4.08
C CYS A 121 -6.79 -4.55 -4.11
N HIS A 122 -7.71 -5.51 -4.23
CA HIS A 122 -9.15 -5.23 -4.19
C HIS A 122 -9.56 -4.66 -2.82
N GLY A 123 -8.98 -5.17 -1.72
CA GLY A 123 -9.21 -4.63 -0.38
C GLY A 123 -8.79 -3.17 -0.20
N LEU A 124 -7.92 -2.64 -1.06
CA LEU A 124 -7.59 -1.21 -1.07
C LEU A 124 -8.66 -0.35 -1.76
N VAL A 125 -9.45 -0.89 -2.67
CA VAL A 125 -10.32 -0.11 -3.57
C VAL A 125 -11.82 -0.36 -3.35
N SER A 126 -12.18 -1.35 -2.54
CA SER A 126 -13.54 -1.65 -2.07
C SER A 126 -13.83 -1.09 -0.69
#